data_AF-A0A4S0JYA4-F1
#
_entry.id   AF-A0A4S0JYA4-F1
#
_cell.length_a   1.000
_cell.length_b   1.000
_cell.length_c   1.000
_cell.angle_alpha   90.00
_cell.angle_beta   90.00
_cell.angle_gamma   90.00
#
_symmetry.space_group_name_H-M   'P 1'
#
loop_
_entity.id
_entity.type
_entity.pdbx_description
1 polymer ?
#
loop_
_entity_poly.entity_id
_entity_poly.type
_entity_poly.pdbx_seq_one_letter_code
_entity_poly.pdbx_strand_id
1 'polypeptide(L)'
;AILTVERREGISESAPLVLDGDGLTLKRVEIDGKTVKAADLLASPDQLTLLKPPAARRFQLLIETELAPAGNEALMGLYRSNNVYCTQCEAEGFRRITYFLDRPDILSVYTVRIEARRDEAPLLLSNGNPVESGDLADG
;
A
#
# COMPACT_ATOMS: atom_id res chain seq x y z
N ALA A 1 2.10 -0.41 3.83
CA ALA A 1 2.13 -1.77 3.26
C ALA A 1 3.53 -2.38 3.38
N ILE A 2 3.62 -3.69 3.64
CA ILE A 2 4.87 -4.45 3.56
C ILE A 2 4.71 -5.47 2.44
N LEU A 3 5.52 -5.34 1.40
CA LEU A 3 5.47 -6.17 0.20
C LEU A 3 6.67 -7.09 0.17
N THR A 4 6.45 -8.36 -0.16
CA THR A 4 7.53 -9.22 -0.64
C THR A 4 7.61 -9.07 -2.14
N VAL A 5 8.69 -8.48 -2.64
CA VAL A 5 8.90 -8.27 -4.08
C VAL A 5 9.86 -9.34 -4.59
N GLU A 6 9.52 -9.98 -5.71
CA GLU A 6 10.42 -10.89 -6.43
C GLU A 6 10.59 -10.42 -7.88
N ARG A 7 11.85 -10.22 -8.30
CA ARG A 7 12.18 -9.92 -9.68
C ARG A 7 11.94 -11.14 -10.56
N ARG A 8 11.21 -10.96 -11.66
CA ARG A 8 11.00 -11.99 -12.68
C ARG A 8 12.33 -12.40 -13.33
N GLU A 9 12.45 -13.68 -13.65
CA GLU A 9 13.61 -14.22 -14.37
C GLU A 9 13.81 -13.52 -15.73
N GLY A 10 15.08 -13.30 -16.11
CA GLY A 10 15.44 -12.61 -17.35
C GLY A 10 15.35 -11.08 -17.32
N ILE A 11 14.89 -10.49 -16.20
CA ILE A 11 14.91 -9.04 -16.01
C ILE A 11 16.26 -8.59 -15.44
N SER A 12 16.82 -7.51 -16.00
CA SER A 12 18.08 -6.92 -15.53
C SER A 12 18.01 -6.53 -14.05
N GLU A 13 19.11 -6.71 -13.32
CA GLU A 13 19.24 -6.23 -11.94
C GLU A 13 19.14 -4.70 -11.85
N SER A 14 19.46 -4.00 -12.94
CA SER A 14 19.36 -2.55 -13.06
C SER A 14 17.96 -2.06 -13.47
N ALA A 15 16.99 -2.96 -13.70
CA ALA A 15 15.64 -2.55 -14.06
C ALA A 15 14.97 -1.87 -12.86
N PRO A 16 14.39 -0.67 -13.02
CA PRO A 16 13.69 -0.01 -11.93
C PRO A 16 12.42 -0.77 -11.54
N LEU A 17 12.04 -0.70 -10.27
CA LEU A 17 10.69 -1.09 -9.83
C LEU A 17 9.81 0.15 -9.84
N VAL A 18 8.78 0.14 -10.68
CA VAL A 18 7.80 1.22 -10.80
C VAL A 18 6.48 0.72 -10.23
N LEU A 19 5.92 1.49 -9.30
CA LEU A 19 4.65 1.20 -8.63
C LEU A 19 3.67 2.33 -8.91
N ASP A 20 2.43 1.96 -9.19
CA ASP A 20 1.33 2.88 -9.47
C ASP A 20 0.85 3.52 -8.16
N GLY A 21 0.57 4.82 -8.21
CA GLY A 21 -0.13 5.58 -7.18
C GLY A 21 -1.23 6.43 -7.81
N ASP A 22 -2.05 7.07 -6.98
CA ASP A 22 -2.98 8.12 -7.42
C ASP A 22 -3.34 8.99 -6.21
N GLY A 23 -2.88 10.24 -6.22
CA GLY A 23 -3.16 11.21 -5.15
C GLY A 23 -2.55 10.85 -3.78
N LEU A 24 -1.47 10.07 -3.75
CA LEU A 24 -0.86 9.59 -2.50
C LEU A 24 0.11 10.59 -1.87
N THR A 25 0.16 10.61 -0.55
CA THR A 25 1.25 11.26 0.21
C THR A 25 2.21 10.20 0.74
N LEU A 26 3.42 10.13 0.19
CA LEU A 26 4.45 9.20 0.66
C LEU A 26 5.09 9.70 1.96
N LYS A 27 5.13 8.85 2.99
CA LYS A 27 5.75 9.17 4.29
C LYS A 27 7.09 8.48 4.46
N ARG A 28 7.20 7.20 4.08
CA ARG A 28 8.40 6.39 4.31
C ARG A 28 8.50 5.24 3.31
N VAL A 29 9.73 4.92 2.93
CA VAL A 29 10.06 3.73 2.13
C VAL A 29 11.29 3.05 2.73
N GLU A 30 11.21 1.74 2.91
CA GLU A 30 12.34 0.92 3.35
C GLU A 30 12.48 -0.34 2.53
N ILE A 31 13.72 -0.78 2.41
CA ILE A 31 14.08 -2.04 1.79
C ILE A 31 14.83 -2.87 2.82
N ASP A 32 14.29 -4.05 3.13
CA ASP A 32 14.83 -4.96 4.15
C ASP A 32 15.11 -4.25 5.50
N GLY A 33 14.18 -3.39 5.92
CA GLY A 33 14.25 -2.62 7.16
C GLY A 33 15.22 -1.43 7.13
N LYS A 34 15.77 -1.07 5.96
CA LYS A 34 16.66 0.08 5.78
C LYS A 34 15.98 1.16 4.97
N THR A 35 15.99 2.39 5.48
CA THR A 35 15.45 3.55 4.76
C THR A 35 16.13 3.74 3.41
N VAL A 36 15.32 3.94 2.36
CA VAL A 36 15.83 4.20 1.00
C VAL A 36 16.35 5.63 0.91
N LYS A 37 17.49 5.83 0.26
CA LYS A 37 18.04 7.16 0.03
C LYS A 37 17.20 7.90 -1.01
N ALA A 38 16.98 9.19 -0.80
CA ALA A 38 16.23 10.03 -1.74
C ALA A 38 16.83 10.00 -3.17
N ALA A 39 18.15 9.84 -3.32
CA ALA A 39 18.79 9.75 -4.64
C ALA A 39 18.47 8.46 -5.42
N ASP A 40 17.98 7.41 -4.76
CA ASP A 40 17.63 6.13 -5.36
C ASP A 40 16.12 5.97 -5.56
N LEU A 41 15.34 7.03 -5.29
CA LEU A 41 13.89 7.06 -5.26
C LEU A 41 13.36 8.23 -6.10
N LEU A 42 12.40 7.99 -6.99
CA LEU A 42 11.54 9.04 -7.55
C LEU A 42 10.12 8.81 -7.04
N ALA A 43 9.55 9.82 -6.39
CA ALA A 43 8.20 9.75 -5.84
C ALA A 43 7.38 10.94 -6.31
N SER A 44 6.20 10.67 -6.84
CA SER A 44 5.11 11.61 -7.07
C SER A 44 3.83 11.03 -6.47
N PRO A 45 2.74 11.81 -6.34
CA PRO A 45 1.46 11.26 -5.89
C PRO A 45 0.97 10.07 -6.71
N ASP A 46 1.34 10.01 -8.00
CA ASP A 46 0.82 9.03 -8.97
C ASP A 46 1.80 7.89 -9.27
N GLN A 47 3.03 7.95 -8.76
CA GLN A 47 4.03 6.92 -9.03
C GLN A 47 5.14 6.89 -7.99
N LEU A 48 5.59 5.68 -7.65
CA LEU A 48 6.81 5.44 -6.88
C LEU A 48 7.77 4.58 -7.68
N THR A 49 8.96 5.10 -7.96
CA THR A 49 10.00 4.40 -8.71
C THR A 49 11.25 4.20 -7.85
N LEU A 50 11.61 2.94 -7.62
CA LEU A 50 12.92 2.55 -7.11
C LEU A 50 13.89 2.44 -8.29
N LEU A 51 14.83 3.38 -8.39
CA LEU A 51 15.76 3.45 -9.52
C LEU A 51 16.77 2.30 -9.54
N LYS A 52 17.16 1.83 -8.35
CA LYS A 52 18.15 0.77 -8.15
C LYS A 52 17.66 -0.19 -7.07
N PRO A 53 16.70 -1.08 -7.38
CA PRO A 53 16.27 -2.09 -6.42
C PRO A 53 17.44 -3.03 -6.05
N PRO A 54 17.39 -3.75 -4.92
CA PRO A 54 18.44 -4.68 -4.51
C PRO A 54 18.81 -5.67 -5.60
N ALA A 55 20.09 -6.00 -5.77
CA ALA A 55 20.51 -7.05 -6.70
C ALA A 55 19.87 -8.40 -6.37
N ALA A 56 19.66 -8.67 -5.07
CA ALA A 56 18.92 -9.84 -4.60
C ALA A 56 17.58 -9.99 -5.33
N ARG A 57 17.28 -11.22 -5.77
CA ARG A 57 16.07 -11.53 -6.54
C ARG A 57 14.78 -11.24 -5.75
N ARG A 58 14.83 -11.38 -4.43
CA ARG A 58 13.69 -11.18 -3.52
C ARG A 58 14.10 -10.28 -2.36
N PHE A 59 13.22 -9.33 -2.01
CA PHE A 59 13.43 -8.40 -0.90
C PHE A 59 12.08 -7.96 -0.31
N GLN A 60 12.11 -7.40 0.90
CA GLN A 60 10.94 -6.76 1.51
C GLN A 60 10.96 -5.25 1.25
N LEU A 61 9.81 -4.73 0.84
CA LEU A 61 9.58 -3.31 0.60
C LEU A 61 8.49 -2.82 1.56
N LEU A 62 8.86 -1.93 2.48
CA LEU A 62 7.92 -1.21 3.33
C LEU A 62 7.60 0.12 2.67
N ILE A 63 6.31 0.46 2.60
CA ILE A 63 5.79 1.72 2.09
C ILE A 63 4.78 2.25 3.10
N GLU A 64 4.95 3.48 3.54
CA GLU A 64 4.01 4.18 4.41
C GLU A 64 3.38 5.34 3.63
N THR A 65 2.05 5.32 3.53
CA THR A 65 1.25 6.32 2.82
C THR A 65 0.24 6.95 3.78
N GLU A 66 0.00 8.24 3.60
CA GLU A 66 -1.04 8.98 4.29
C GLU A 66 -2.19 9.28 3.32
N LEU A 67 -3.43 9.12 3.79
CA LEU A 67 -4.66 9.25 3.01
C LEU A 67 -5.64 10.19 3.71
N ALA A 68 -6.55 10.79 2.95
CA ALA A 68 -7.66 11.61 3.48
C ALA A 68 -9.03 11.07 3.02
N PRO A 69 -9.52 9.93 3.56
CA PRO A 69 -10.74 9.28 3.06
C PRO A 69 -12.01 10.14 3.16
N ALA A 70 -12.08 11.03 4.16
CA ALA A 70 -13.22 11.92 4.35
C ALA A 70 -13.35 12.98 3.24
N GLY A 71 -12.24 13.34 2.58
CA GLY A 71 -12.23 14.28 1.45
C GLY A 71 -12.27 13.59 0.08
N ASN A 72 -12.44 12.27 0.03
CA ASN A 72 -12.39 11.50 -1.20
C ASN A 72 -13.77 11.45 -1.89
N GLU A 73 -14.06 12.47 -2.69
CA GLU A 73 -15.33 12.60 -3.45
C GLU A 73 -15.40 11.67 -4.68
N ALA A 74 -14.28 11.05 -5.08
CA ALA A 74 -14.24 10.13 -6.23
C ALA A 74 -14.85 8.76 -5.93
N LEU A 75 -15.09 8.42 -4.65
CA LEU A 75 -15.64 7.14 -4.21
C LEU A 75 -14.84 5.92 -4.71
N MET A 76 -13.53 6.10 -4.87
CA MET A 76 -12.55 5.10 -5.31
C MET A 76 -11.36 5.04 -4.36
N GLY A 77 -10.78 3.85 -4.19
CA GLY A 77 -9.83 3.59 -3.10
C GLY A 77 -10.56 3.55 -1.76
N LEU A 78 -9.94 4.08 -0.70
CA LEU A 78 -10.57 4.23 0.62
C LEU A 78 -11.31 5.56 0.72
N TYR A 79 -12.59 5.53 1.08
CA TYR A 79 -13.43 6.72 1.22
C TYR A 79 -14.47 6.55 2.33
N ARG A 80 -15.21 7.62 2.62
CA ARG A 80 -16.29 7.64 3.62
C ARG A 80 -17.66 7.75 2.96
N SER A 81 -18.60 6.88 3.33
CA SER A 81 -19.99 6.92 2.90
C SER A 81 -20.92 6.65 4.08
N ASN A 82 -21.87 7.55 4.34
CA ASN A 82 -22.78 7.48 5.49
C ASN A 82 -22.05 7.19 6.82
N ASN A 83 -20.95 7.92 7.07
CA ASN A 83 -20.03 7.75 8.19
C ASN A 83 -19.24 6.43 8.25
N VAL A 84 -19.42 5.52 7.30
CA VAL A 84 -18.69 4.24 7.20
C VAL A 84 -17.46 4.39 6.30
N TYR A 85 -16.34 3.80 6.68
CA TYR A 85 -15.18 3.64 5.81
C TYR A 85 -15.38 2.42 4.92
N CYS A 86 -15.24 2.59 3.61
CA CYS A 86 -15.33 1.50 2.65
C CYS A 86 -14.32 1.68 1.51
N THR A 87 -14.08 0.60 0.79
CA THR A 87 -13.13 0.59 -0.32
C THR A 87 -13.78 0.17 -1.64
N GLN A 88 -13.46 0.89 -2.71
CA GLN A 88 -13.73 0.47 -4.09
C GLN A 88 -12.41 0.38 -4.84
N CYS A 89 -11.96 -0.84 -5.13
CA CYS A 89 -10.64 -1.08 -5.74
C CYS A 89 -10.69 -1.39 -7.23
N GLU A 90 -11.81 -1.84 -7.79
CA GLU A 90 -11.91 -2.13 -9.22
C GLU A 90 -12.20 -0.85 -10.02
N ALA A 91 -11.54 -0.59 -11.16
CA ALA A 91 -10.48 -1.42 -11.78
C ALA A 91 -9.07 -1.10 -11.26
N GLU A 92 -8.83 0.14 -10.84
CA GLU A 92 -7.51 0.68 -10.48
C GLU A 92 -7.60 1.59 -9.24
N GLY A 93 -8.43 1.21 -8.27
CA GLY A 93 -8.65 1.96 -7.04
C GLY A 93 -7.65 1.60 -5.93
N PHE A 94 -6.92 0.48 -6.03
CA PHE A 94 -5.98 0.08 -4.99
C PHE A 94 -4.75 1.00 -4.94
N ARG A 95 -4.31 1.53 -6.09
CA ARG A 95 -3.26 2.58 -6.16
C ARG A 95 -3.64 3.90 -5.47
N ARG A 96 -4.91 4.11 -5.09
CA ARG A 96 -5.37 5.23 -4.24
C ARG A 96 -5.24 4.95 -2.74
N ILE A 97 -4.73 3.77 -2.35
CA ILE A 97 -4.51 3.39 -0.94
C ILE A 97 -3.01 3.34 -0.63
N THR A 98 -2.23 2.67 -1.48
CA THR A 98 -0.77 2.58 -1.37
C THR A 98 -0.16 2.40 -2.75
N TYR A 99 1.11 2.75 -2.91
CA TYR A 99 1.85 2.42 -4.13
C TYR A 99 1.92 0.91 -4.31
N PHE A 100 1.51 0.42 -5.48
CA PHE A 100 1.44 -1.01 -5.78
C PHE A 100 1.56 -1.30 -7.28
N LEU A 101 1.82 -2.55 -7.67
CA LEU A 101 1.66 -2.99 -9.06
C LEU A 101 0.18 -3.27 -9.30
N ASP A 102 -0.61 -2.23 -9.52
CA ASP A 102 -2.07 -2.29 -9.52
C ASP A 102 -2.61 -2.77 -10.87
N ARG A 103 -2.29 -4.02 -11.18
CA ARG A 103 -2.62 -4.72 -12.43
C ARG A 103 -3.10 -6.14 -12.13
N PRO A 104 -4.11 -6.65 -12.86
CA PRO A 104 -4.82 -7.89 -12.49
C PRO A 104 -3.99 -9.17 -12.61
N ASP A 105 -2.88 -9.16 -13.36
CA ASP A 105 -1.95 -10.29 -13.47
C ASP A 105 -0.92 -10.36 -12.33
N ILE A 106 -0.93 -9.41 -11.39
CA ILE A 106 -0.15 -9.48 -10.16
C ILE A 106 -1.03 -9.99 -9.03
N LEU A 107 -0.94 -11.29 -8.77
CA LEU A 107 -1.66 -11.96 -7.69
C LEU A 107 -0.79 -11.98 -6.43
N SER A 108 -1.37 -11.56 -5.30
CA SER A 108 -0.71 -11.53 -3.99
C SER A 108 -1.60 -12.11 -2.90
N VAL A 109 -0.99 -12.73 -1.90
CA VAL A 109 -1.69 -13.12 -0.67
C VAL A 109 -1.68 -11.93 0.28
N TYR A 110 -2.86 -11.54 0.77
CA TYR A 110 -3.01 -10.39 1.66
C TYR A 110 -3.19 -10.85 3.10
N THR A 111 -2.51 -10.15 4.02
CA THR A 111 -2.81 -10.15 5.45
C THR A 111 -3.05 -8.70 5.83
N VAL A 112 -4.25 -8.39 6.32
CA VAL A 112 -4.68 -7.03 6.58
C VAL A 112 -4.91 -6.87 8.08
N ARG A 113 -4.26 -5.88 8.67
CA ARG A 113 -4.51 -5.40 10.02
C ARG A 113 -5.23 -4.07 9.90
N ILE A 114 -6.35 -3.92 10.59
CA ILE A 114 -7.13 -2.68 10.64
C ILE A 114 -7.15 -2.23 12.09
N GLU A 115 -6.85 -0.96 12.30
CA GLU A 115 -6.95 -0.29 13.58
C GLU A 115 -7.80 0.97 13.40
N ALA A 116 -8.73 1.19 14.31
CA ALA A 116 -9.58 2.37 14.31
C ALA A 116 -10.11 2.63 15.71
N ARG A 117 -10.57 3.87 15.93
CA ARG A 117 -11.33 4.22 17.13
C ARG A 117 -12.61 3.40 17.19
N ARG A 118 -12.91 2.81 18.34
CA ARG A 118 -14.05 1.87 18.48
C ARG A 118 -15.40 2.57 18.27
N ASP A 119 -15.52 3.82 18.67
CA ASP A 119 -16.74 4.62 18.51
C ASP A 119 -16.96 5.09 17.06
N GLU A 120 -15.90 5.26 16.28
CA GLU A 120 -15.98 5.64 14.86
C GLU A 120 -16.19 4.43 13.94
N ALA A 121 -15.55 3.30 14.22
CA ALA A 121 -15.60 2.10 13.39
C ALA A 121 -15.69 0.83 14.27
N PRO A 122 -16.87 0.51 14.81
CA PRO A 122 -17.06 -0.63 15.71
C PRO A 122 -16.92 -2.00 15.02
N LEU A 123 -16.97 -2.02 13.68
CA LEU A 123 -16.82 -3.22 12.86
C LEU A 123 -15.69 -3.00 11.86
N LEU A 124 -14.70 -3.90 11.89
CA LEU A 124 -13.54 -3.87 11.00
C LEU A 124 -13.59 -5.12 10.13
N LEU A 125 -13.70 -4.93 8.81
CA LEU A 125 -13.88 -6.01 7.84
C LEU A 125 -12.81 -5.92 6.75
N SER A 126 -12.33 -7.09 6.33
CA SER A 126 -11.49 -7.27 5.14
C SER A 126 -11.74 -8.67 4.56
N ASN A 127 -11.11 -8.97 3.43
CA ASN A 127 -11.23 -10.27 2.78
C ASN A 127 -10.60 -11.39 3.63
N GLY A 128 -11.18 -12.60 3.56
CA GLY A 128 -10.64 -13.79 4.22
C GLY A 128 -11.26 -14.04 5.60
N ASN A 129 -10.48 -14.64 6.49
CA ASN A 129 -10.90 -15.01 7.85
C ASN A 129 -10.16 -14.16 8.88
N PRO A 130 -10.81 -13.75 9.98
CA PRO A 130 -10.14 -13.07 11.08
C PRO A 130 -9.16 -14.02 11.77
N VAL A 131 -7.91 -13.58 11.92
CA VAL A 131 -6.83 -14.38 12.55
C VAL A 131 -6.34 -13.79 13.88
N GLU A 132 -6.56 -12.50 14.12
CA GLU A 132 -6.19 -11.79 15.35
C GLU A 132 -7.21 -10.67 15.61
N SER A 133 -7.48 -10.38 16.88
CA SER A 133 -8.29 -9.24 17.32
C SER A 133 -7.88 -8.83 18.74
N GLY A 134 -8.05 -7.56 19.08
CA GLY A 134 -7.72 -7.05 20.40
C GLY A 134 -7.89 -5.54 20.50
N ASP A 135 -7.83 -5.05 21.74
CA ASP A 135 -7.94 -3.63 22.04
C ASP A 135 -6.56 -2.97 22.14
N LEU A 136 -6.46 -1.75 21.64
CA LEU A 136 -5.31 -0.87 21.84
C LEU A 136 -5.55 0.00 23.07
N ALA A 137 -4.45 0.49 23.68
CA ALA A 137 -4.49 1.13 25.00
C ALA A 137 -5.41 2.37 25.09
N ASP A 138 -5.67 3.04 23.97
CA ASP A 138 -6.38 4.33 23.95
C ASP A 138 -7.84 4.24 23.48
N GLY A 139 -8.35 3.05 23.17
CA GLY A 139 -9.71 2.84 22.60
C GLY A 139 -9.90 3.35 21.18
#